data_AF-A0A362X1T9-F1
#
_entry.id   AF-A0A362X1T9-F1
#
_cell.length_a   1.000
_cell.length_b   1.000
_cell.length_c   1.000
_cell.angle_alpha   90.00
_cell.angle_beta   90.00
_cell.angle_gamma   90.00
#
_symmetry.space_group_name_H-M   'P 1'
#
loop_
_entity.id
_entity.type
_entity.pdbx_description
1 polymer ?
#
loop_
_entity_poly.entity_id
_entity_poly.type
_entity_poly.pdbx_seq_one_letter_code
_entity_poly.pdbx_strand_id
1 'polypeptide(L)'
;MINSEAFTKRLQKIIEYYGETASSFAEKIGVQRSSISHILSGRNKPSLEFVLKVLSTFPEVELYWLLNGKGTFPNITTSEKIAHAPTPSNISKEIVEAKIASNKKIERIVIFYSDGSFENFEK
;
A
#
# COMPACT_ATOMS: atom_id res chain seq x y z
N MET A 1 -22.51 5.07 4.40
CA MET A 1 -22.13 5.58 5.75
C MET A 1 -20.97 4.72 6.24
N ILE A 2 -19.87 5.30 6.76
CA ILE A 2 -18.71 4.52 7.21
C ILE A 2 -19.10 3.75 8.48
N ASN A 3 -18.81 2.45 8.51
CA ASN A 3 -18.99 1.63 9.70
C ASN A 3 -17.81 1.86 10.65
N SER A 4 -18.08 2.54 11.77
CA SER A 4 -17.06 2.91 12.76
C SER A 4 -16.36 1.69 13.36
N GLU A 5 -17.09 0.63 13.68
CA GLU A 5 -16.51 -0.59 14.28
C GLU A 5 -15.55 -1.28 13.31
N ALA A 6 -15.94 -1.39 12.04
CA ALA A 6 -15.11 -1.99 11.01
C ALA A 6 -13.86 -1.13 10.71
N PHE A 7 -13.99 0.19 10.75
CA PHE A 7 -12.84 1.12 10.65
C PHE A 7 -11.87 0.91 11.81
N THR A 8 -12.37 0.84 13.05
CA THR A 8 -11.55 0.63 14.24
C THR A 8 -10.76 -0.67 14.18
N LYS A 9 -11.38 -1.77 13.74
CA LYS A 9 -10.71 -3.06 13.53
C LYS A 9 -9.57 -2.96 12.51
N ARG A 10 -9.76 -2.22 11.42
CA ARG A 10 -8.73 -2.01 10.40
C ARG A 10 -7.60 -1.10 10.90
N LEU A 11 -7.94 -0.05 11.65
CA LEU A 11 -6.94 0.79 12.30
C LEU A 11 -6.07 -0.02 13.27
N GLN A 12 -6.70 -0.88 14.07
CA GLN A 12 -5.99 -1.78 14.98
C GLN A 12 -5.08 -2.76 14.21
N LYS A 13 -5.56 -3.31 13.09
CA LYS A 13 -4.73 -4.15 12.20
C LYS A 13 -3.48 -3.42 11.70
N ILE A 14 -3.58 -2.12 11.39
CA ILE A 14 -2.41 -1.32 10.99
C ILE A 14 -1.43 -1.19 12.15
N ILE A 15 -1.93 -0.84 13.34
CA ILE A 15 -1.11 -0.69 14.56
C ILE A 15 -0.34 -1.99 14.85
N GLU A 16 -1.03 -3.13 14.82
CA GLU A 16 -0.45 -4.45 15.07
C GLU A 16 0.56 -4.85 13.98
N TYR A 17 0.25 -4.61 12.71
CA TYR A 17 1.15 -4.94 11.59
C TYR A 17 2.50 -4.22 11.69
N TYR A 18 2.52 -2.95 12.12
CA TYR A 18 3.75 -2.20 12.32
C TYR A 18 4.38 -2.41 13.71
N GLY A 19 3.79 -3.25 14.57
CA GLY A 19 4.28 -3.50 15.93
C GLY A 19 4.22 -2.27 16.84
N GLU A 20 3.32 -1.31 16.55
CA GLU A 20 3.21 -0.05 17.28
C GLU A 20 2.29 -0.18 18.48
N THR A 21 2.48 0.68 19.48
CA THR A 21 1.45 0.91 20.52
C THR A 21 0.52 2.04 20.08
N ALA A 22 -0.66 2.17 20.68
CA ALA A 22 -1.56 3.29 20.41
C ALA A 22 -0.88 4.67 20.63
N SER A 23 0.00 4.76 21.63
CA SER A 23 0.77 5.98 21.92
C SER A 23 1.82 6.27 20.85
N SER A 24 2.63 5.28 20.49
CA SER A 24 3.68 5.42 19.46
C SER A 24 3.07 5.70 18.09
N PHE A 25 1.96 5.03 17.76
CA PHE A 25 1.20 5.29 16.53
C PHE A 25 0.73 6.75 16.46
N ALA A 26 0.16 7.29 17.55
CA ALA A 26 -0.29 8.67 17.62
C ALA A 26 0.85 9.68 17.35
N GLU A 27 2.01 9.43 17.96
CA GLU A 27 3.20 10.24 17.78
C GLU A 27 3.69 10.20 16.33
N LYS A 28 3.75 8.99 15.75
CA LYS A 28 4.23 8.77 14.38
C LYS A 28 3.38 9.47 13.32
N ILE A 29 2.05 9.49 13.49
CA ILE A 29 1.15 10.21 12.58
C ILE A 29 0.93 11.68 12.99
N GLY A 30 1.56 12.16 14.06
CA GLY A 30 1.46 13.55 14.52
C GLY A 30 0.05 13.94 14.99
N VAL A 31 -0.60 13.10 15.79
CA VAL A 31 -1.89 13.40 16.44
C VAL A 31 -1.82 13.19 17.95
N GLN A 32 -2.80 13.70 18.68
CA GLN A 32 -2.86 13.52 20.13
C GLN A 32 -3.19 12.06 20.49
N ARG A 33 -2.53 11.50 21.51
CA ARG A 33 -2.78 10.13 22.00
C ARG A 33 -4.25 9.88 22.36
N SER A 34 -4.93 10.89 22.91
CA SER A 34 -6.37 10.85 23.21
C SER A 34 -7.22 10.65 21.96
N SER A 35 -6.83 11.21 20.81
CA SER A 35 -7.52 11.02 19.53
C SER A 35 -7.55 9.55 19.12
N ILE A 36 -6.43 8.83 19.26
CA ILE A 36 -6.36 7.39 18.99
C ILE A 36 -7.29 6.62 19.94
N SER A 37 -7.21 6.89 21.25
CA SER A 37 -8.04 6.21 22.24
C SER A 37 -9.55 6.40 21.99
N HIS A 38 -9.99 7.61 21.66
CA HIS A 38 -11.40 7.89 21.37
C HIS A 38 -11.91 7.23 20.06
N ILE A 39 -11.04 7.07 19.06
CA ILE A 39 -11.36 6.36 17.82
C ILE A 39 -11.40 4.84 18.07
N LEU A 40 -10.42 4.31 18.80
CA LEU A 40 -10.35 2.87 19.11
C LEU A 40 -11.49 2.40 20.04
N SER A 41 -12.02 3.28 20.88
CA SER A 41 -13.22 2.99 21.68
C SER A 41 -14.54 3.14 20.90
N GLY A 42 -14.50 3.60 19.65
CA GLY A 42 -15.69 3.81 18.83
C GLY A 42 -16.53 5.03 19.23
N ARG A 43 -16.09 5.80 20.23
CA ARG A 43 -16.79 7.02 20.69
C ARG A 43 -16.75 8.13 19.64
N ASN A 44 -15.63 8.23 18.90
CA ASN A 44 -15.41 9.26 17.90
C ASN A 44 -15.19 8.68 16.51
N LYS A 45 -15.69 9.38 15.48
CA LYS A 45 -15.32 9.13 14.09
C LYS A 45 -13.97 9.78 13.78
N PRO A 46 -13.14 9.15 12.92
CA PRO A 46 -11.92 9.79 12.43
C PRO A 46 -12.26 11.04 11.61
N SER A 47 -11.47 12.10 11.76
CA SER A 47 -11.54 13.27 10.88
C SER A 47 -10.85 12.97 9.53
N LEU A 48 -11.11 13.79 8.52
CA LEU A 48 -10.40 13.70 7.25
C LEU A 48 -8.88 13.86 7.44
N GLU A 49 -8.48 14.88 8.21
CA GLU A 49 -7.07 15.12 8.58
C GLU A 49 -6.41 13.89 9.20
N PHE A 50 -7.11 13.20 10.11
CA PHE A 50 -6.61 11.97 10.70
C PHE A 50 -6.33 10.89 9.64
N VAL A 51 -7.29 10.67 8.74
CA VAL A 51 -7.18 9.67 7.68
C VAL A 51 -6.03 10.01 6.74
N LEU A 52 -5.90 11.28 6.33
CA LEU A 52 -4.81 11.73 5.45
C LEU A 52 -3.44 11.52 6.10
N LYS A 53 -3.31 11.84 7.40
CA LYS A 53 -2.08 11.59 8.16
C LYS A 53 -1.72 10.11 8.17
N VAL A 54 -2.68 9.22 8.47
CA VAL A 54 -2.46 7.76 8.42
C VAL A 54 -1.96 7.31 7.05
N LEU A 55 -2.60 7.76 5.97
CA LEU A 55 -2.20 7.37 4.61
C LEU A 55 -0.82 7.92 4.22
N SER A 56 -0.48 9.12 4.67
CA SER A 56 0.83 9.73 4.40
C SER A 56 1.97 9.04 5.17
N THR A 57 1.70 8.56 6.39
CA THR A 57 2.68 7.86 7.23
C THR A 57 2.84 6.40 6.85
N PHE A 58 1.77 5.75 6.39
CA PHE A 58 1.75 4.32 6.08
C PHE A 58 1.32 4.08 4.63
N PRO A 59 2.27 4.10 3.66
CA PRO A 59 1.95 4.05 2.23
C PRO A 59 1.34 2.71 1.77
N GLU A 60 1.45 1.65 2.58
CA GLU A 60 0.81 0.36 2.32
C GLU A 60 -0.69 0.38 2.65
N VAL A 61 -1.18 1.42 3.34
CA VAL A 61 -2.60 1.61 3.67
C VAL A 61 -3.31 2.28 2.51
N GLU A 62 -4.34 1.62 2.00
CA GLU A 62 -5.19 2.16 0.94
C GLU A 62 -6.48 2.77 1.54
N LEU A 63 -6.90 3.94 1.03
CA LEU A 63 -8.01 4.72 1.57
C LEU A 63 -9.32 3.92 1.56
N TYR A 64 -9.63 3.29 0.43
CA TYR A 64 -10.87 2.54 0.26
C TYR A 64 -10.90 1.29 1.14
N TRP A 65 -9.76 0.63 1.32
CA TRP A 65 -9.60 -0.45 2.30
C TRP A 65 -9.83 0.05 3.73
N LEU A 66 -9.19 1.15 4.13
CA LEU A 66 -9.31 1.68 5.48
C LEU A 66 -10.75 2.11 5.81
N LEU A 67 -11.43 2.78 4.88
CA LEU A 67 -12.79 3.29 5.13
C LEU A 67 -13.89 2.26 4.90
N ASN A 68 -13.78 1.43 3.85
CA ASN A 68 -14.87 0.57 3.39
C ASN A 68 -14.53 -0.93 3.43
N GLY A 69 -13.29 -1.30 3.77
CA GLY A 69 -12.85 -2.69 3.86
C GLY A 69 -12.68 -3.38 2.50
N LYS A 70 -12.66 -2.63 1.40
CA LYS A 70 -12.52 -3.16 0.05
C LYS A 70 -11.11 -2.89 -0.46
N GLY A 71 -10.48 -3.91 -1.05
CA GLY A 71 -9.06 -3.89 -1.39
C GLY A 71 -8.26 -4.76 -0.42
N THR A 72 -6.95 -4.55 -0.36
CA THR A 72 -6.03 -5.33 0.47
C THR A 72 -5.12 -4.43 1.29
N PHE A 73 -4.78 -4.90 2.48
CA PHE A 73 -3.74 -4.33 3.33
C PHE A 73 -2.93 -5.48 3.93
N PRO A 74 -1.59 -5.43 3.81
CA PRO A 74 -0.79 -4.36 3.16
C PRO A 74 -0.92 -4.34 1.62
N ASN A 75 -0.85 -3.14 1.01
CA ASN A 75 -0.82 -2.98 -0.44
C ASN A 75 0.64 -2.94 -0.94
N ILE A 76 1.09 -4.09 -1.45
CA ILE A 76 2.45 -4.28 -2.00
C ILE A 76 2.74 -3.46 -3.27
N THR A 77 1.72 -3.05 -4.03
CA THR A 77 1.91 -2.28 -5.28
C THR A 77 2.36 -0.83 -5.01
N THR A 78 2.05 -0.29 -3.84
CA THR A 78 2.44 1.08 -3.46
C THR A 78 3.80 1.12 -2.75
N SER A 79 4.16 0.06 -2.01
CA SER A 79 5.44 -0.03 -1.28
C SER A 79 6.66 0.08 -2.21
N GLU A 80 6.59 -0.48 -3.41
CA GLU A 80 7.67 -0.40 -4.41
C GLU A 80 7.70 0.92 -5.19
N LYS A 81 6.60 1.68 -5.21
CA LYS A 81 6.45 2.89 -6.05
C LYS A 81 7.09 4.15 -5.48
N ILE A 82 7.39 4.19 -4.18
CA ILE A 82 7.93 5.41 -3.53
C ILE A 82 9.47 5.37 -3.46
N ALA A 83 10.10 4.22 -3.74
CA ALA A 83 11.56 4.09 -3.75
C ALA A 83 12.22 4.46 -5.10
N HIS A 84 11.48 4.67 -6.18
CA HIS A 84 12.05 5.02 -7.49
C HIS A 84 11.32 6.20 -8.14
N ALA A 85 12.11 7.20 -8.50
CA ALA A 85 11.74 8.43 -9.23
C ALA A 85 10.98 8.15 -10.55
N PRO A 86 10.27 9.13 -11.13
CA PRO A 86 9.24 8.89 -12.14
C PRO A 86 9.88 8.48 -13.47
N THR A 87 9.61 7.26 -13.92
CA THR A 87 9.70 6.91 -15.34
C THR A 87 8.29 6.71 -15.90
N PRO A 88 7.99 7.23 -17.11
CA PRO A 88 6.66 7.19 -17.68
C PRO A 88 6.36 5.76 -18.16
N SER A 89 5.62 5.00 -17.36
CA SER A 89 5.09 3.71 -17.82
C SER A 89 3.63 3.85 -18.18
N ASN A 90 3.40 4.05 -19.48
CA ASN A 90 2.13 3.85 -20.12
C ASN A 90 2.32 2.71 -21.13
N ILE A 91 2.05 1.46 -20.73
CA ILE A 91 1.57 0.39 -21.63
C ILE A 91 0.60 -0.51 -20.83
N SER A 92 -0.68 -0.29 -21.16
CA SER A 92 -1.87 -1.17 -21.16
C SER A 92 -1.93 -2.49 -20.36
N LYS A 93 -3.03 -2.58 -19.60
CA LYS A 93 -3.58 -3.69 -18.81
C LYS A 93 -3.94 -5.00 -19.54
N GLU A 94 -3.53 -5.22 -20.80
CA GLU A 94 -4.00 -6.39 -21.58
C GLU A 94 -3.09 -7.64 -21.52
N ILE A 95 -1.86 -7.55 -20.97
CA ILE A 95 -0.92 -8.69 -21.00
C ILE A 95 -1.09 -9.63 -19.77
N VAL A 96 -1.80 -9.19 -18.73
CA VAL A 96 -1.84 -9.92 -17.44
C VAL A 96 -2.75 -11.15 -17.49
N GLU A 97 -3.80 -11.17 -18.34
CA GLU A 97 -4.73 -12.30 -18.44
C GLU A 97 -4.21 -13.51 -19.25
N ALA A 98 -3.17 -13.35 -20.08
CA ALA A 98 -2.68 -14.44 -20.93
C ALA A 98 -1.64 -15.37 -20.27
N LYS A 99 -1.11 -15.03 -19.08
CA LYS A 99 0.08 -15.71 -18.53
C LYS A 99 -0.18 -16.80 -17.51
N ILE A 100 -1.45 -17.06 -17.14
CA ILE A 100 -1.80 -18.16 -16.23
C ILE A 100 -1.75 -19.54 -16.95
N ALA A 101 -1.54 -19.60 -18.27
CA ALA A 101 -1.75 -20.83 -19.05
C ALA A 101 -0.59 -21.34 -19.95
N SER A 102 0.69 -20.97 -19.77
CA SER A 102 1.73 -21.60 -20.60
C SER A 102 3.05 -21.90 -19.90
N ASN A 103 3.39 -23.19 -19.87
CA ASN A 103 4.65 -23.79 -19.43
C ASN A 103 5.80 -23.47 -20.42
N LYS A 104 6.03 -22.19 -20.73
CA LYS A 104 7.00 -21.75 -21.74
C LYS A 104 8.40 -21.63 -21.13
N LYS A 105 9.34 -22.38 -21.70
CA LYS A 105 10.77 -22.29 -21.39
C LYS A 105 11.37 -21.09 -22.13
N ILE A 106 12.15 -20.28 -21.42
CA ILE A 106 12.86 -19.14 -22.01
C ILE A 106 13.99 -19.66 -22.89
N GLU A 107 14.01 -19.25 -24.16
CA GLU A 107 15.07 -19.59 -25.13
C GLU A 107 16.18 -18.53 -25.19
N ARG A 108 15.81 -17.25 -25.07
CA ARG A 108 16.76 -16.13 -25.16
C ARG A 108 16.26 -14.90 -24.40
N ILE A 109 17.19 -14.18 -23.80
CA ILE A 109 16.99 -12.85 -23.19
C ILE A 109 17.96 -11.88 -23.85
N VAL A 110 17.47 -10.69 -24.22
CA VAL A 110 18.31 -9.56 -24.66
C VAL A 110 18.06 -8.39 -23.72
N ILE A 111 19.11 -7.89 -23.09
CA ILE A 111 19.08 -6.77 -22.15
C ILE A 111 19.66 -5.55 -22.85
N PHE A 112 18.89 -4.46 -22.94
CA PHE A 112 19.36 -3.18 -23.47
C PHE A 112 19.68 -2.22 -22.32
N TYR A 113 20.82 -1.58 -22.39
CA TYR A 113 21.26 -0.58 -21.42
C TYR A 113 20.99 0.84 -21.94
N SER A 114 20.91 1.81 -21.01
CA SER A 114 20.65 3.21 -21.34
C SER A 114 21.75 3.89 -22.14
N ASP A 115 22.94 3.29 -22.19
CA ASP A 115 24.07 3.74 -23.00
C ASP A 115 24.01 3.21 -24.45
N GLY A 116 22.96 2.48 -24.80
CA GLY A 116 22.76 1.88 -26.12
C GLY A 116 23.47 0.54 -26.32
N SER A 117 24.19 0.04 -25.31
CA SER A 117 24.75 -1.32 -25.34
C SER A 117 23.67 -2.37 -25.09
N PHE A 118 23.95 -3.63 -25.44
CA PHE A 118 23.07 -4.75 -25.14
C PHE A 118 23.83 -6.04 -24.82
N GLU A 119 23.24 -6.87 -23.95
CA GLU A 119 23.71 -8.21 -23.62
C GLU A 119 22.71 -9.27 -24.10
N ASN A 120 23.21 -10.38 -24.64
CA ASN A 120 22.38 -11.50 -25.09
C ASN A 120 22.69 -12.74 -24.25
N PHE A 121 21.65 -13.37 -23.73
CA PHE A 121 21.72 -14.62 -22.99
C PHE A 121 20.87 -15.67 -23.70
N GLU A 122 21.52 -16.72 -24.16
CA GLU A 122 20.89 -17.93 -24.69
C GLU A 122 21.10 -19.07 -23.69
N LYS A 123 20.10 -19.95 -23.55
CA LYS A 123 20.15 -21.08 -22.59
C LYS A 123 20.55 -22.39 -23.26
#